data_AF-A0A0F8Y4B1-F1
#
_entry.id   AF-A0A0F8Y4B1-F1
#
_cell.length_a   1.000
_cell.length_b   1.000
_cell.length_c   1.000
_cell.angle_alpha   90.00
_cell.angle_beta   90.00
_cell.angle_gamma   90.00
#
_symmetry.space_group_name_H-M   'P 1'
#
loop_
_entity.id
_entity.type
_entity.pdbx_description
1 polymer ?
#
loop_
_entity_poly.entity_id
_entity_poly.type
_entity_poly.pdbx_seq_one_letter_code
_entity_poly.pdbx_strand_id
1 'polypeptide(L)'
;MDGIFPLLTTDKSLSAKEVLFAYKYQPKLEKRFTQFKSVHEAAPLLFKKIERVEGIMFLFFLSLMIQAIIEREVRFRMKERGIETLPVYPEFRDAFHPTTSKILYTFEGIFSYQVRLAGETTKEFRDSLTETQQKILDLLGIGLNYYWGNTFSGEFNSEKL
;
A
#
# COMPACT_ATOMS: atom_id res chain seq x y z
N MET A 1 30.45 28.24 9.20
CA MET A 1 30.50 28.20 7.72
C MET A 1 29.05 28.10 7.25
N ASP A 2 28.41 29.24 7.00
CA ASP A 2 27.07 29.27 6.39
C ASP A 2 27.21 28.85 4.93
N GLY A 3 26.70 27.67 4.60
CA GLY A 3 26.71 27.15 3.23
C GLY A 3 25.65 27.84 2.40
N ILE A 4 26.04 28.45 1.28
CA ILE A 4 25.11 28.89 0.24
C ILE A 4 24.68 27.65 -0.55
N PHE A 5 23.38 27.41 -0.65
CA PHE A 5 22.81 26.28 -1.38
C PHE A 5 22.04 26.77 -2.62
N PRO A 6 22.69 26.91 -3.80
CA PRO A 6 22.03 27.40 -5.00
C PRO A 6 21.06 26.35 -5.55
N LEU A 7 19.82 26.76 -5.80
CA LEU A 7 18.79 25.95 -6.47
C LEU A 7 18.56 26.45 -7.88
N LEU A 8 18.54 25.53 -8.84
CA LEU A 8 18.28 25.82 -10.25
C LEU A 8 16.94 25.20 -10.65
N THR A 9 16.10 25.97 -11.34
CA THR A 9 14.82 25.51 -11.91
C THR A 9 14.74 25.95 -13.36
N THR A 10 14.18 25.09 -14.22
CA THR A 10 13.83 25.43 -15.61
C THR A 10 12.45 26.08 -15.71
N ASP A 11 11.63 25.95 -14.67
CA ASP A 11 10.31 26.55 -14.58
C ASP A 11 10.41 27.97 -13.97
N LYS A 12 10.11 28.97 -14.79
CA LYS A 12 10.17 30.40 -14.42
C LYS A 12 8.93 30.89 -13.66
N SER A 13 7.87 30.08 -13.61
CA SER A 13 6.62 30.43 -12.92
C SER A 13 6.68 30.19 -11.41
N LEU A 14 7.61 29.34 -10.96
CA LEU A 14 7.78 29.00 -9.55
C LEU A 14 8.50 30.09 -8.77
N SER A 15 7.96 30.42 -7.61
CA SER A 15 8.65 31.26 -6.62
C SER A 15 9.84 30.52 -5.99
N ALA A 16 10.82 31.27 -5.47
CA ALA A 16 11.97 30.68 -4.77
C ALA A 16 11.56 29.74 -3.61
N LYS A 17 10.43 30.05 -2.94
CA LYS A 17 9.86 29.19 -1.88
C LYS A 17 9.39 27.86 -2.44
N GLU A 18 8.68 27.86 -3.56
CA GLU A 18 8.18 26.64 -4.20
C GLU A 18 9.32 25.79 -4.74
N VAL A 19 10.35 26.40 -5.32
CA VAL A 19 11.59 25.72 -5.73
C VAL A 19 12.26 25.03 -4.55
N LEU A 20 12.36 25.71 -3.40
CA LEU A 20 12.91 25.11 -2.17
C LEU A 20 12.03 23.96 -1.63
N PHE A 21 10.71 24.09 -1.69
CA PHE A 21 9.79 23.01 -1.28
C PHE A 21 9.92 21.78 -2.18
N ALA A 22 10.00 21.97 -3.50
CA ALA A 22 10.20 20.89 -4.45
C ALA A 22 11.55 20.19 -4.22
N TYR A 23 12.63 20.96 -4.04
CA TYR A 23 13.94 20.41 -3.69
C TYR A 23 13.91 19.60 -2.39
N LYS A 24 13.28 20.10 -1.33
CA LYS A 24 13.14 19.37 -0.05
C LYS A 24 12.32 18.09 -0.16
N TYR A 25 11.56 17.88 -1.24
CA TYR A 25 10.84 16.65 -1.49
C TYR A 25 11.73 15.55 -2.10
N GLN A 26 12.79 15.91 -2.82
CA GLN A 26 13.72 14.97 -3.46
C GLN A 26 14.36 13.96 -2.46
N PRO A 27 14.83 14.37 -1.26
CA PRO A 27 15.36 13.42 -0.27
C PRO A 27 14.36 12.32 0.16
N LYS A 28 13.05 12.57 0.11
CA LYS A 28 12.04 11.54 0.42
C LYS A 28 12.01 10.45 -0.65
N LEU A 29 12.21 10.84 -1.91
CA LEU A 29 12.32 9.93 -3.04
C LEU A 29 13.60 9.09 -2.91
N GLU A 30 14.73 9.73 -2.59
CA GLU A 30 16.01 9.05 -2.38
C GLU A 30 15.94 8.03 -1.24
N LYS A 31 15.30 8.39 -0.11
CA LYS A 31 15.12 7.46 1.03
C LYS A 31 14.32 6.21 0.65
N ARG A 32 13.31 6.33 -0.23
CA ARG A 32 12.55 5.18 -0.76
C ARG A 32 13.44 4.29 -1.65
N PHE A 33 14.30 4.88 -2.47
CA PHE A 33 15.31 4.12 -3.23
C PHE A 33 16.40 3.50 -2.35
N THR A 34 16.75 4.11 -1.21
CA THR A 34 17.69 3.50 -0.25
C THR A 34 17.07 2.29 0.44
N GLN A 35 15.80 2.36 0.85
CA GLN A 35 15.07 1.20 1.39
C GLN A 35 15.05 0.04 0.39
N PHE A 36 14.94 0.32 -0.90
CA PHE A 36 15.05 -0.69 -1.94
C PHE A 36 16.42 -1.41 -1.92
N LYS A 37 17.52 -0.66 -1.83
CA LYS A 37 18.87 -1.24 -1.79
C LYS A 37 19.12 -2.09 -0.53
N SER A 38 18.54 -1.72 0.62
CA SER A 38 18.78 -2.38 1.90
C SER A 38 17.76 -3.47 2.28
N VAL A 39 16.52 -3.39 1.80
CA VAL A 39 15.42 -4.30 2.18
C VAL A 39 15.20 -5.41 1.15
N HIS A 40 15.54 -5.18 -0.12
CA HIS A 40 15.31 -6.16 -1.19
C HIS A 40 16.58 -6.88 -1.67
N GLU A 41 17.72 -6.73 -0.99
CA GLU A 41 19.01 -7.33 -1.41
C GLU A 41 19.25 -7.23 -2.93
N ALA A 42 18.85 -6.09 -3.54
CA ALA A 42 18.77 -5.94 -4.99
C ALA A 42 20.15 -5.83 -5.67
N ALA A 43 21.23 -6.25 -5.00
CA ALA A 43 22.50 -6.54 -5.62
C ALA A 43 23.20 -7.71 -4.90
N PRO A 44 23.62 -8.76 -5.62
CA PRO A 44 23.62 -8.87 -7.07
C PRO A 44 22.33 -9.55 -7.53
N LEU A 45 21.48 -8.79 -8.21
CA LEU A 45 20.55 -9.36 -9.17
C LEU A 45 21.42 -10.10 -10.21
N LEU A 46 21.57 -11.43 -10.09
CA LEU A 46 22.40 -12.29 -10.96
C LEU A 46 21.81 -12.39 -12.38
N PHE A 47 21.39 -11.28 -12.96
CA PHE A 47 20.83 -11.22 -14.30
C PHE A 47 21.95 -11.12 -15.32
N LYS A 48 22.02 -12.14 -16.18
CA LYS A 48 22.96 -12.22 -17.29
C LYS A 48 22.73 -11.16 -18.39
N LYS A 49 21.61 -10.43 -18.34
CA LYS A 49 21.13 -9.52 -19.39
C LYS A 49 20.70 -8.19 -18.80
N ILE A 50 21.14 -7.09 -19.40
CA ILE A 50 20.89 -5.71 -18.95
C ILE A 50 19.39 -5.40 -19.01
N GLU A 51 18.70 -5.88 -20.04
CA GLU A 51 17.26 -5.66 -20.25
C GLU A 51 16.41 -6.23 -19.10
N ARG A 52 16.88 -7.29 -18.44
CA ARG A 52 16.20 -7.85 -17.26
C ARG A 52 16.37 -6.96 -16.03
N VAL A 53 17.53 -6.33 -15.88
CA VAL A 53 17.79 -5.36 -14.81
C VAL A 53 16.87 -4.16 -14.98
N GLU A 54 16.80 -3.61 -16.20
CA GLU A 54 15.93 -2.47 -16.53
C GLU A 54 14.44 -2.80 -16.27
N GLY A 55 13.97 -3.95 -16.76
CA GLY A 55 12.59 -4.38 -16.56
C GLY A 55 12.24 -4.54 -15.08
N ILE A 56 13.15 -5.07 -14.28
CA ILE A 56 12.96 -5.24 -12.84
C ILE A 56 12.98 -3.91 -12.10
N MET A 57 13.89 -2.99 -12.44
CA MET A 57 13.89 -1.63 -11.90
C MET A 57 12.59 -0.91 -12.21
N PHE A 58 12.03 -1.09 -13.42
CA PHE A 58 10.73 -0.53 -13.78
C PHE A 58 9.59 -1.10 -12.93
N LEU A 59 9.50 -2.42 -12.77
CA LEU A 59 8.50 -3.04 -11.89
C LEU A 59 8.62 -2.58 -10.43
N PHE A 60 9.85 -2.40 -9.94
CA PHE A 60 10.08 -1.84 -8.61
C PHE A 60 9.61 -0.39 -8.49
N PHE A 61 9.86 0.43 -9.50
CA PHE A 61 9.35 1.80 -9.53
C PHE A 61 7.82 1.83 -9.48
N LEU A 62 7.14 0.97 -10.26
CA LEU A 62 5.69 0.81 -10.19
C LEU A 62 5.22 0.41 -8.79
N SER A 63 5.89 -0.55 -8.16
CA SER A 63 5.58 -0.99 -6.79
C SER A 63 5.70 0.16 -5.79
N LEU A 64 6.76 0.97 -5.85
CA LEU A 64 6.93 2.14 -4.98
C LEU A 64 5.84 3.19 -5.19
N MET A 65 5.38 3.39 -6.43
CA MET A 65 4.25 4.28 -6.73
C MET A 65 2.95 3.76 -6.10
N ILE A 66 2.64 2.48 -6.27
CA ILE A 66 1.45 1.84 -5.69
C ILE A 66 1.49 1.99 -4.15
N GLN A 67 2.63 1.68 -3.52
CA GLN A 67 2.81 1.87 -2.08
C GLN A 67 2.63 3.33 -1.65
N ALA A 68 3.11 4.30 -2.44
CA ALA A 68 2.92 5.71 -2.14
C ALA A 68 1.44 6.11 -2.21
N ILE A 69 0.69 5.58 -3.18
CA ILE A 69 -0.75 5.84 -3.34
C ILE A 69 -1.53 5.25 -2.17
N ILE A 70 -1.27 3.99 -1.79
CA ILE A 70 -1.92 3.34 -0.65
C ILE A 70 -1.69 4.12 0.64
N GLU A 71 -0.42 4.47 0.94
CA GLU A 71 -0.09 5.27 2.12
C GLU A 71 -0.73 6.64 2.11
N ARG A 72 -0.76 7.29 0.95
CA ARG A 72 -1.38 8.61 0.79
C ARG A 72 -2.87 8.55 1.05
N GLU A 73 -3.58 7.59 0.47
CA GLU A 73 -5.03 7.44 0.62
C GLU A 73 -5.42 7.22 2.08
N VAL A 74 -4.78 6.23 2.74
CA VAL A 74 -5.06 5.92 4.14
C VAL A 74 -4.78 7.13 5.04
N ARG A 75 -3.61 7.76 4.90
CA ARG A 75 -3.24 8.92 5.74
C ARG A 75 -4.11 10.15 5.45
N PHE A 76 -4.52 10.35 4.21
CA PHE A 76 -5.41 11.42 3.81
C PHE A 76 -6.78 11.25 4.49
N ARG A 77 -7.40 10.08 4.37
CA ARG A 77 -8.70 9.80 5.01
C ARG A 77 -8.62 9.77 6.53
N MET A 78 -7.52 9.29 7.10
CA MET A 78 -7.28 9.40 8.54
C MET A 78 -7.34 10.87 8.99
N LYS A 79 -6.68 11.77 8.26
CA LYS A 79 -6.71 13.21 8.55
C LYS A 79 -8.11 13.81 8.37
N GLU A 80 -8.81 13.47 7.29
CA GLU A 80 -10.18 13.96 7.06
C GLU A 80 -11.16 13.52 8.15
N ARG A 81 -10.98 12.32 8.70
CA ARG A 81 -11.87 11.72 9.70
C ARG A 81 -11.39 11.89 11.15
N GLY A 82 -10.30 12.65 11.38
CA GLY A 82 -9.75 12.88 12.72
C GLY A 82 -9.18 11.63 13.40
N ILE A 83 -8.74 10.64 12.63
CA ILE A 83 -8.12 9.42 13.15
C ILE A 83 -6.61 9.68 13.31
N GLU A 84 -6.13 9.75 14.55
CA GLU A 84 -4.71 10.02 14.82
C GLU A 84 -3.83 8.78 14.59
N THR A 85 -4.33 7.59 14.94
CA THR A 85 -3.57 6.34 14.89
C THR A 85 -4.38 5.17 14.34
N LEU A 86 -3.65 4.17 13.82
CA LEU A 86 -4.20 2.85 13.52
C LEU A 86 -3.39 1.75 14.24
N PRO A 87 -4.05 0.74 14.83
CA PRO A 87 -3.39 -0.35 15.56
C PRO A 87 -2.85 -1.42 14.60
N VAL A 88 -1.83 -1.07 13.79
CA VAL A 88 -1.29 -1.93 12.70
C VAL A 88 0.11 -2.49 12.96
N TYR A 89 0.73 -2.16 14.09
CA TYR A 89 1.99 -2.78 14.50
C TYR A 89 1.72 -4.08 15.28
N PRO A 90 2.73 -4.97 15.44
CA PRO A 90 2.60 -6.14 16.29
C PRO A 90 2.04 -5.78 17.67
N GLU A 91 1.18 -6.64 18.20
CA GLU A 91 0.41 -6.43 19.44
C GLU A 91 -0.59 -5.26 19.34
N PHE A 92 -1.09 -4.96 18.14
CA PHE A 92 -2.08 -3.90 17.89
C PHE A 92 -1.59 -2.50 18.31
N ARG A 93 -0.27 -2.27 18.28
CA ARG A 93 0.29 -0.96 18.61
C ARG A 93 -0.05 0.09 17.55
N ASP A 94 -0.20 1.32 18.03
CA ASP A 94 -0.59 2.47 17.24
C ASP A 94 0.47 2.95 16.26
N ALA A 95 0.03 3.26 15.05
CA ALA A 95 0.81 3.91 14.00
C ALA A 95 0.17 5.24 13.60
N PHE A 96 0.89 6.34 13.80
CA PHE A 96 0.50 7.68 13.30
C PHE A 96 0.64 7.80 11.78
N HIS A 97 1.59 7.06 11.21
CA HIS A 97 1.91 7.07 9.78
C HIS A 97 2.05 5.64 9.27
N PRO A 98 0.93 4.89 9.14
CA PRO A 98 0.95 3.51 8.69
C PRO A 98 1.65 3.41 7.32
N THR A 99 2.50 2.39 7.16
CA THR A 99 3.18 2.10 5.89
C THR A 99 2.41 1.04 5.11
N THR A 100 2.58 0.97 3.79
CA THR A 100 1.88 -0.04 2.96
C THR A 100 2.16 -1.45 3.45
N SER A 101 3.41 -1.76 3.82
CA SER A 101 3.77 -3.08 4.35
C SER A 101 2.95 -3.45 5.59
N LYS A 102 2.75 -2.53 6.54
CA LYS A 102 1.95 -2.81 7.76
C LYS A 102 0.46 -2.87 7.49
N ILE A 103 -0.04 -2.03 6.58
CA ILE A 103 -1.43 -2.09 6.10
C ILE A 103 -1.72 -3.48 5.52
N LEU A 104 -0.89 -3.96 4.58
CA LEU A 104 -1.08 -5.27 3.94
C LEU A 104 -0.88 -6.43 4.92
N TYR A 105 0.11 -6.33 5.80
CA TYR A 105 0.38 -7.34 6.83
C TYR A 105 -0.82 -7.56 7.77
N THR A 106 -1.66 -6.53 7.97
CA THR A 106 -2.87 -6.65 8.79
C THR A 106 -3.90 -7.62 8.21
N PHE A 107 -3.80 -7.95 6.91
CA PHE A 107 -4.65 -8.93 6.24
C PHE A 107 -3.95 -10.28 6.01
N GLU A 108 -2.74 -10.46 6.54
CA GLU A 108 -2.07 -11.77 6.51
C GLU A 108 -2.91 -12.79 7.29
N GLY A 109 -3.11 -13.97 6.69
CA GLY A 109 -3.87 -15.05 7.32
C GLY A 109 -5.39 -14.93 7.21
N ILE A 110 -5.91 -14.03 6.37
CA ILE A 110 -7.33 -13.99 6.01
C ILE A 110 -7.56 -14.81 4.75
N PHE A 111 -8.52 -15.73 4.80
CA PHE A 111 -8.83 -16.64 3.72
C PHE A 111 -10.32 -16.64 3.35
N SER A 112 -10.57 -17.00 2.10
CA SER A 112 -11.88 -17.39 1.59
C SER A 112 -11.78 -18.80 1.02
N TYR A 113 -12.74 -19.66 1.36
CA TYR A 113 -12.78 -21.06 0.95
C TYR A 113 -13.99 -21.28 0.05
N GLN A 114 -13.80 -21.98 -1.06
CA GLN A 114 -14.90 -22.39 -1.94
C GLN A 114 -14.96 -23.91 -2.03
N VAL A 115 -16.13 -24.48 -1.76
CA VAL A 115 -16.43 -25.88 -1.99
C VAL A 115 -17.08 -26.00 -3.36
N ARG A 116 -16.47 -26.77 -4.25
CA ARG A 116 -16.99 -27.04 -5.60
C ARG A 116 -17.37 -28.51 -5.75
N LEU A 117 -18.59 -28.78 -6.17
CA LEU A 117 -19.07 -30.11 -6.52
C LEU A 117 -19.34 -30.15 -8.03
N ALA A 118 -18.81 -31.16 -8.73
CA ALA A 118 -18.96 -31.30 -10.19
C ALA A 118 -18.57 -30.05 -11.02
N GLY A 119 -17.68 -29.20 -10.50
CA GLY A 119 -17.23 -27.98 -11.18
C GLY A 119 -18.03 -26.72 -10.83
N GLU A 120 -19.14 -26.85 -10.10
CA GLU A 120 -19.97 -25.72 -9.66
C GLU A 120 -19.66 -25.35 -8.21
N THR A 121 -19.53 -24.05 -7.91
CA THR A 121 -19.34 -23.57 -6.53
C THR A 121 -20.63 -23.79 -5.74
N THR A 122 -20.57 -24.72 -4.80
CA THR A 122 -21.72 -25.12 -3.98
C THR A 122 -21.80 -24.35 -2.67
N LYS A 123 -20.66 -23.95 -2.09
CA LYS A 123 -20.60 -23.13 -0.86
C LYS A 123 -19.34 -22.26 -0.85
N GLU A 124 -19.45 -21.06 -0.29
CA GLU A 124 -18.32 -20.17 -0.02
C GLU A 124 -18.28 -19.81 1.47
N PHE A 125 -17.11 -19.88 2.07
CA PHE A 125 -16.84 -19.50 3.45
C PHE A 125 -15.76 -18.42 3.47
N ARG A 126 -15.82 -17.50 4.42
CA ARG A 126 -14.88 -16.38 4.55
C ARG A 126 -14.57 -16.17 6.02
N ASP A 127 -13.32 -15.85 6.32
CA ASP A 127 -12.94 -15.46 7.67
C ASP A 127 -13.62 -14.13 8.06
N SER A 128 -13.92 -13.96 9.35
CA SER A 128 -14.44 -12.70 9.85
C SER A 128 -13.33 -11.65 9.90
N LEU A 129 -13.60 -10.45 9.37
CA LEU A 129 -12.68 -9.32 9.48
C LEU A 129 -12.79 -8.66 10.85
N THR A 130 -11.65 -8.40 11.47
CA THR A 130 -11.54 -7.58 12.69
C THR A 130 -11.95 -6.13 12.43
N GLU A 131 -12.28 -5.37 13.49
CA GLU A 131 -12.61 -3.94 13.39
C GLU A 131 -11.50 -3.13 12.71
N THR A 132 -10.23 -3.43 13.02
CA THR A 132 -9.07 -2.78 12.41
C THR A 132 -9.01 -3.04 10.90
N GLN A 133 -9.22 -4.29 10.46
CA GLN A 133 -9.22 -4.64 9.04
C GLN A 133 -10.37 -3.96 8.29
N GLN A 134 -11.58 -3.96 8.85
CA GLN A 134 -12.73 -3.26 8.27
C GLN A 134 -12.48 -1.75 8.16
N LYS A 135 -11.93 -1.13 9.20
CA LYS A 135 -11.56 0.28 9.21
C LYS A 135 -10.51 0.61 8.15
N ILE A 136 -9.52 -0.26 7.95
CA ILE A 136 -8.52 -0.09 6.89
C ILE A 136 -9.15 -0.18 5.50
N LEU A 137 -10.06 -1.14 5.26
CA LEU A 137 -10.77 -1.24 3.98
C LEU A 137 -11.60 0.02 3.69
N ASP A 138 -12.31 0.54 4.68
CA ASP A 138 -13.07 1.79 4.56
C ASP A 138 -12.16 3.01 4.29
N LEU A 139 -11.01 3.10 4.96
CA LEU A 139 -9.99 4.12 4.68
C LEU A 139 -9.40 4.00 3.26
N LEU A 140 -9.37 2.79 2.69
CA LEU A 140 -8.97 2.57 1.29
C LEU A 140 -10.13 2.76 0.30
N GLY A 141 -11.35 2.97 0.79
CA GLY A 141 -12.56 3.04 -0.04
C GLY A 141 -12.93 1.71 -0.70
N ILE A 142 -12.50 0.59 -0.10
CA ILE A 142 -12.77 -0.75 -0.59
C ILE A 142 -14.01 -1.30 0.11
N GLY A 143 -15.09 -1.50 -0.64
CA GLY A 143 -16.28 -2.17 -0.11
C GLY A 143 -16.03 -3.66 0.16
N LEU A 144 -16.68 -4.21 1.18
CA LEU A 144 -16.53 -5.62 1.58
C LEU A 144 -16.80 -6.60 0.43
N ASN A 145 -17.84 -6.34 -0.37
CA ASN A 145 -18.18 -7.17 -1.53
C ASN A 145 -17.07 -7.18 -2.58
N TYR A 146 -16.41 -6.03 -2.79
CA TYR A 146 -15.28 -5.94 -3.71
C TYR A 146 -14.05 -6.65 -3.15
N TYR A 147 -13.76 -6.45 -1.85
CA TYR A 147 -12.62 -7.10 -1.17
C TYR A 147 -12.69 -8.63 -1.28
N TRP A 148 -13.87 -9.21 -1.04
CA TRP A 148 -14.05 -10.64 -1.12
C TRP A 148 -14.32 -11.17 -2.55
N GLY A 149 -14.38 -10.27 -3.54
CA GLY A 149 -14.84 -10.59 -4.89
C GLY A 149 -16.37 -10.69 -4.96
N ASN A 150 -16.97 -10.06 -5.97
CA ASN A 150 -18.41 -10.14 -6.24
C ASN A 150 -18.82 -11.62 -6.33
N THR A 151 -19.50 -12.11 -5.31
CA THR A 151 -20.21 -13.39 -5.35
C THR A 151 -21.37 -13.26 -6.31
N PHE A 152 -21.44 -14.16 -7.30
CA PHE A 152 -22.72 -14.48 -7.93
C PHE A 152 -23.71 -14.78 -6.80
N SER A 153 -24.80 -14.02 -6.75
CA SER A 153 -25.91 -14.20 -5.84
C SER A 153 -26.66 -15.48 -6.17
N GLY A 154 -26.17 -16.61 -5.68
CA GLY A 154 -27.03 -17.74 -5.36
C GLY A 154 -27.61 -17.47 -3.98
N GLU A 155 -28.92 -17.24 -3.90
CA GLU A 155 -29.64 -17.08 -2.63
C GLU A 155 -29.35 -18.28 -1.73
N PHE A 156 -28.67 -18.06 -0.60
CA PHE A 156 -28.56 -19.06 0.46
C PHE A 156 -29.64 -18.79 1.49
N ASN A 157 -30.68 -19.62 1.44
CA ASN A 157 -31.69 -19.75 2.48
C ASN A 157 -31.02 -20.36 3.72
N SER A 158 -31.04 -19.63 4.83
CA SER A 158 -30.53 -20.12 6.11
C SER A 158 -31.53 -21.10 6.74
N GLU A 159 -31.35 -22.40 6.54
CA GLU A 159 -31.90 -23.39 7.46
C GLU A 159 -30.88 -24.50 7.76
N LYS A 160 -30.64 -24.65 9.07
CA LYS A 160 -30.14 -25.83 9.79
C LYS A 160 -28.70 -26.28 9.50
N LEU A 161 -27.84 -26.07 10.50
CA LEU A 161 -27.46 -27.13 11.45
C LEU A 161 -27.01 -26.49 12.78
#